data_AF-A0A9E5YTH3-F1
#
_entry.id   AF-A0A9E5YTH3-F1
#
_cell.length_a   1.000
_cell.length_b   1.000
_cell.length_c   1.000
_cell.angle_alpha   90.00
_cell.angle_beta   90.00
_cell.angle_gamma   90.00
#
_symmetry.space_group_name_H-M   'P 1'
#
loop_
_entity.id
_entity.type
_entity.pdbx_description
1 polymer ?
#
loop_
_entity_poly.entity_id
_entity_poly.type
_entity_poly.pdbx_seq_one_letter_code
_entity_poly.pdbx_strand_id
1 'polypeptide(L)'
;TIGEVANLLNLKQHVLRYWEKEFSQLHPRKKEGRNRRYNPEDIELLKKIKYMLYIQKFTIEGVRRKLKEMKKNKFQTEIDFSIDKKEMKKQVVKDLREIRELLRG
;
A
#
# COMPACT_ATOMS: atom_id res chain seq x y z
N THR A 1 11.23 -17.64 0.12
CA THR A 1 12.38 -17.25 0.97
C THR A 1 13.12 -16.07 0.34
N ILE A 2 14.10 -15.45 1.01
CA ILE A 2 14.89 -14.34 0.41
C ILE A 2 15.66 -14.79 -0.84
N GLY A 3 16.16 -16.03 -0.86
CA GLY A 3 16.84 -16.58 -2.04
C GLY A 3 15.91 -16.72 -3.25
N GLU A 4 14.73 -17.30 -3.06
CA GLU A 4 13.70 -17.42 -4.12
C GLU A 4 13.31 -16.06 -4.69
N VAL A 5 13.07 -15.06 -3.84
CA VAL A 5 12.67 -13.72 -4.28
C VAL A 5 13.83 -13.00 -4.99
N ALA A 6 15.05 -13.20 -4.51
CA ALA A 6 16.25 -12.68 -5.16
C ALA A 6 16.39 -13.24 -6.58
N ASN A 7 16.22 -14.55 -6.74
CA ASN A 7 16.25 -15.22 -8.04
C ASN A 7 15.10 -14.74 -8.94
N LEU A 8 13.87 -14.68 -8.42
CA LEU A 8 12.69 -14.20 -9.15
C LEU A 8 12.88 -12.80 -9.73
N LEU A 9 13.52 -11.93 -8.95
CA LEU A 9 13.76 -10.53 -9.34
C LEU A 9 15.10 -10.33 -10.03
N ASN A 10 15.90 -11.38 -10.24
CA ASN A 10 17.26 -11.31 -10.74
C ASN A 10 18.11 -10.26 -9.97
N LEU A 11 18.10 -10.36 -8.65
CA LEU A 11 18.84 -9.52 -7.71
C LEU A 11 19.71 -10.38 -6.80
N LYS A 12 20.78 -9.81 -6.24
CA LYS A 12 21.56 -10.48 -5.20
C LYS A 12 20.83 -10.39 -3.87
N GLN A 13 20.91 -11.42 -3.03
CA GLN A 13 20.22 -11.44 -1.73
C GLN A 13 20.59 -10.24 -0.83
N HIS A 14 21.84 -9.76 -0.86
CA HIS A 14 22.25 -8.60 -0.07
C HIS A 14 21.59 -7.30 -0.53
N VAL A 15 21.20 -7.19 -1.81
CA VAL A 15 20.44 -6.03 -2.32
C VAL A 15 19.05 -6.02 -1.69
N LEU A 16 18.37 -7.17 -1.62
CA LEU A 16 17.08 -7.27 -0.92
C LEU A 16 17.23 -6.93 0.57
N ARG A 17 18.29 -7.44 1.24
CA ARG A 17 18.57 -7.10 2.65
C ARG A 17 18.78 -5.61 2.86
N TYR A 18 19.44 -4.95 1.92
CA TYR A 18 19.65 -3.51 1.96
C TYR A 18 18.31 -2.77 1.74
N TRP A 19 17.53 -3.15 0.74
CA TRP A 19 16.23 -2.53 0.46
C TRP A 19 15.23 -2.66 1.62
N GLU A 20 15.23 -3.79 2.33
CA GLU A 20 14.41 -3.97 3.53
C GLU A 20 14.77 -3.00 4.67
N LYS A 21 16.02 -2.53 4.72
CA LYS A 21 16.45 -1.49 5.67
C LYS A 21 16.06 -0.10 5.18
N GLU A 22 16.20 0.16 3.88
CA GLU A 22 16.00 1.49 3.31
C GLU A 22 14.52 1.87 3.12
N PHE A 23 13.64 0.88 2.90
CA PHE A 23 12.22 1.08 2.62
C PHE A 23 11.36 0.48 3.74
N SER A 24 10.81 1.34 4.61
CA SER A 24 9.97 0.92 5.73
C SER A 24 8.64 0.26 5.32
N GLN A 25 8.22 0.46 4.07
CA GLN A 25 7.05 -0.21 3.49
C GLN A 25 7.31 -1.67 3.16
N LEU A 26 8.58 -2.09 3.04
CA LEU A 26 8.98 -3.45 2.73
C LEU A 26 9.34 -4.16 4.03
N HIS A 27 8.34 -4.75 4.68
CA HIS A 27 8.49 -5.46 5.96
C HIS A 27 7.96 -6.89 5.83
N PRO A 28 8.71 -7.79 5.17
CA PRO A 28 8.31 -9.19 5.11
C PRO A 28 8.14 -9.73 6.53
N ARG A 29 7.03 -10.43 6.77
CA ARG A 29 6.71 -10.95 8.10
C ARG A 29 7.88 -11.80 8.60
N LYS A 30 8.41 -11.44 9.77
CA LYS A 30 9.34 -12.29 10.51
C LYS A 30 8.58 -13.54 10.90
N LYS A 31 8.98 -14.71 10.37
CA LYS A 31 8.58 -15.98 10.97
C LYS A 31 9.28 -16.09 12.33
N GLU A 32 8.73 -16.86 13.27
CA GLU A 32 9.54 -17.40 14.37
C GLU A 32 10.79 -18.09 13.75
N GLY A 33 11.96 -17.46 13.90
CA GLY A 33 13.23 -17.86 13.28
C GLY A 33 13.87 -16.82 12.33
N ARG A 34 14.95 -17.20 11.64
CA ARG A 34 15.74 -16.34 10.73
C ARG A 34 15.14 -16.21 9.30
N ASN A 35 14.05 -16.92 8.99
CA ASN A 35 13.56 -17.03 7.61
C ASN A 35 12.45 -16.01 7.30
N ARG A 36 12.66 -15.23 6.24
CA ARG A 36 11.73 -14.18 5.77
C ARG A 36 10.72 -14.78 4.81
N ARG A 37 9.44 -14.44 4.99
CA ARG A 37 8.36 -14.74 4.03
C ARG A 37 7.91 -13.44 3.40
N TYR A 38 8.04 -13.36 2.08
CA TYR A 38 7.51 -12.27 1.27
C TYR A 38 6.12 -12.67 0.81
N ASN A 39 5.13 -11.83 1.05
CA ASN A 39 3.78 -12.02 0.50
C ASN A 39 3.72 -11.48 -0.95
N PRO A 40 2.63 -11.71 -1.69
CA PRO A 40 2.46 -11.16 -3.03
C PRO A 40 2.64 -9.64 -3.09
N GLU A 41 2.15 -8.91 -2.08
CA GLU A 41 2.25 -7.46 -2.00
C GLU A 41 3.70 -6.97 -1.86
N ASP A 42 4.53 -7.67 -1.08
CA ASP A 42 5.96 -7.41 -0.93
C ASP A 42 6.67 -7.61 -2.28
N ILE A 43 6.30 -8.66 -3.02
CA ILE A 43 6.88 -8.96 -4.35
C ILE A 43 6.52 -7.86 -5.34
N GLU A 44 5.27 -7.39 -5.34
CA GLU A 44 4.85 -6.26 -6.19
C GLU A 44 5.59 -4.97 -5.83
N LEU A 45 5.73 -4.68 -4.54
CA LEU A 45 6.47 -3.52 -4.07
C LEU A 45 7.94 -3.59 -4.51
N LEU A 46 8.57 -4.75 -4.38
CA LEU A 46 9.93 -4.99 -4.85
C LEU A 46 10.09 -4.80 -6.35
N LYS A 47 9.13 -5.26 -7.16
CA LYS A 47 9.12 -5.00 -8.62
C LYS A 47 9.06 -3.50 -8.92
N LYS A 48 8.21 -2.76 -8.21
CA LYS A 48 8.11 -1.29 -8.37
C LYS A 48 9.40 -0.59 -7.97
N ILE A 49 10.00 -0.96 -6.83
CA ILE A 49 11.29 -0.43 -6.38
C ILE A 49 12.36 -0.69 -7.44
N LYS A 50 12.45 -1.93 -7.93
CA LYS A 50 13.41 -2.30 -8.99
C LYS A 50 13.21 -1.45 -10.25
N TYR A 51 11.97 -1.29 -10.70
CA TYR A 51 11.67 -0.46 -11.87
C TYR A 51 12.14 0.99 -11.67
N MET A 52 11.83 1.59 -10.52
CA MET A 52 12.22 2.97 -10.24
C MET A 52 13.73 3.17 -10.17
N LEU A 53 14.47 2.23 -9.55
CA LEU A 53 15.92 2.33 -9.43
C LEU A 53 16.64 2.05 -10.75
N TYR A 54 16.28 0.96 -11.44
CA TYR A 54 17.06 0.48 -12.59
C TYR A 54 16.63 1.08 -13.92
N ILE A 55 15.32 1.29 -14.12
CA ILE A 55 14.77 1.80 -15.38
C ILE A 55 14.66 3.32 -15.32
N GLN A 56 13.99 3.83 -14.29
CA GLN A 56 13.72 5.27 -14.16
C GLN A 56 14.88 6.06 -13.52
N LYS A 57 15.96 5.38 -13.13
CA LYS A 57 17.19 5.97 -12.58
C LYS A 57 16.97 6.86 -11.36
N PHE A 58 15.96 6.57 -10.55
CA PHE A 58 15.81 7.23 -9.25
C PHE A 58 16.93 6.82 -8.30
N THR A 59 17.27 7.72 -7.38
CA THR A 59 18.10 7.39 -6.21
C THR A 59 17.26 6.65 -5.16
N ILE A 60 17.91 5.98 -4.21
CA ILE A 60 17.24 5.33 -3.06
C ILE A 60 16.36 6.33 -2.32
N GLU A 61 16.86 7.55 -2.09
CA GLU A 61 16.10 8.61 -1.44
C GLU A 61 14.88 9.04 -2.26
N GLY A 62 15.05 9.20 -3.59
CA GLY A 62 13.95 9.54 -4.48
C GLY A 62 12.84 8.49 -4.46
N VAL A 63 13.20 7.20 -4.47
CA VAL A 63 12.23 6.10 -4.34
C VAL A 63 11.55 6.12 -2.97
N ARG A 64 12.31 6.34 -1.89
CA ARG A 64 11.75 6.43 -0.54
C ARG A 64 10.70 7.53 -0.42
N ARG A 65 10.99 8.72 -0.95
CA ARG A 65 10.05 9.86 -0.96
C ARG A 65 8.78 9.51 -1.75
N LYS A 66 8.94 8.98 -2.96
CA LYS A 66 7.82 8.61 -3.83
C LYS A 66 6.91 7.54 -3.21
N LEU A 67 7.49 6.53 -2.55
CA LEU A 67 6.71 5.51 -1.84
C LEU A 67 5.94 6.08 -0.63
N LYS A 68 6.48 7.09 0.06
CA LYS A 68 5.75 7.78 1.14
C LYS A 68 4.59 8.60 0.60
N GLU A 69 4.80 9.34 -0.49
CA GLU A 69 3.75 10.13 -1.17
C GLU A 69 2.60 9.24 -1.66
N MET A 70 2.91 8.12 -2.31
CA MET A 70 1.88 7.17 -2.76
C MET A 70 1.02 6.64 -1.61
N LYS A 71 1.63 6.38 -0.44
CA LYS A 71 0.88 5.95 0.75
C LYS A 71 -0.03 7.05 1.28
N LYS A 72 0.47 8.30 1.31
CA LYS A 72 -0.32 9.47 1.73
C LYS A 72 -1.52 9.69 0.81
N ASN A 73 -1.33 9.59 -0.50
CA ASN A 73 -2.40 9.79 -1.48
C ASN A 73 -3.47 8.70 -1.35
N LYS A 74 -3.08 7.42 -1.20
CA LYS A 74 -4.05 6.35 -0.95
C LYS A 74 -4.89 6.60 0.31
N PHE A 75 -4.23 6.99 1.41
CA PHE A 75 -4.91 7.27 2.67
C PHE A 75 -5.88 8.46 2.55
N GLN A 76 -5.48 9.52 1.82
CA GLN A 76 -6.37 10.64 1.53
C GLN A 76 -7.61 10.19 0.75
N THR A 77 -7.43 9.41 -0.31
CA THR A 77 -8.55 8.89 -1.11
C THR A 77 -9.50 8.00 -0.28
N GLU A 78 -8.95 7.16 0.61
CA GLU A 78 -9.75 6.32 1.51
C GLU A 78 -10.54 7.15 2.54
N ILE A 79 -9.97 8.25 3.04
CA ILE A 79 -10.66 9.21 3.91
C ILE A 79 -11.78 9.90 3.16
N ASP A 80 -11.49 10.47 1.98
CA ASP A 80 -12.46 11.23 1.19
C ASP A 80 -13.69 10.35 0.88
N PHE A 81 -13.45 9.11 0.44
CA PHE A 81 -14.53 8.14 0.18
C PHE A 81 -15.34 7.78 1.45
N SER A 82 -14.67 7.70 2.61
CA SER A 82 -15.34 7.41 3.87
C SER A 82 -16.22 8.59 4.34
N ILE A 83 -15.77 9.82 4.10
CA ILE A 83 -16.53 11.05 4.37
C ILE A 83 -17.77 11.10 3.47
N ASP A 84 -17.60 10.91 2.15
CA ASP A 84 -18.71 10.90 1.20
C ASP A 84 -19.75 9.84 1.55
N LYS A 85 -19.30 8.63 1.90
CA LYS A 85 -20.21 7.56 2.34
C LYS A 85 -20.98 7.91 3.61
N LYS A 86 -20.34 8.63 4.54
CA LYS A 86 -20.98 9.07 5.80
C LYS A 86 -22.03 10.15 5.54
N GLU A 87 -21.72 11.13 4.69
CA GLU A 87 -22.67 12.18 4.28
C GLU A 87 -23.84 11.59 3.49
N MET A 88 -23.57 10.72 2.53
CA MET A 88 -24.61 10.03 1.77
C MET A 88 -25.51 9.17 2.67
N LYS A 89 -24.94 8.49 3.68
CA LYS A 89 -25.73 7.74 4.67
C LYS A 89 -26.63 8.67 5.50
N LYS A 90 -26.13 9.85 5.92
CA LYS A 90 -26.98 10.82 6.63
C LYS A 90 -28.12 11.31 5.75
N GLN A 91 -27.83 11.61 4.49
CA GLN A 91 -28.82 12.08 3.53
C GLN A 91 -29.91 11.02 3.31
N VAL A 92 -29.54 9.77 3.03
CA VAL A 92 -30.49 8.66 2.89
C VAL A 92 -31.35 8.49 4.15
N VAL A 93 -30.76 8.60 5.35
CA VAL A 93 -31.54 8.51 6.60
C VAL A 93 -32.52 9.68 6.74
N LYS A 94 -32.15 10.87 6.30
CA LYS A 94 -33.05 12.04 6.29
C LYS A 94 -34.19 11.84 5.29
N ASP A 95 -33.86 11.45 4.05
CA ASP A 95 -34.83 11.23 2.97
C ASP A 95 -35.85 10.15 3.35
N LEU A 96 -35.40 9.05 3.97
CA LEU A 96 -36.29 7.98 4.45
C LEU A 96 -37.22 8.45 5.56
N ARG A 97 -36.78 9.38 6.42
CA ARG A 97 -37.66 9.98 7.43
C ARG A 97 -38.73 10.84 6.78
N GLU A 98 -38.37 11.64 5.79
CA GLU A 98 -39.31 12.48 5.04
C GLU A 98 -40.36 11.62 4.33
N ILE A 99 -39.96 10.56 3.62
CA ILE A 99 -40.90 9.62 2.97
C ILE A 99 -41.84 8.98 3.99
N ARG A 100 -41.33 8.58 5.17
CA ARG A 100 -42.17 7.99 6.22
C ARG A 100 -43.24 8.95 6.72
N GLU A 101 -42.93 10.23 6.88
CA GLU A 101 -43.91 11.22 7.32
C GLU A 101 -44.96 11.49 6.22
N LEU A 102 -44.55 11.50 4.94
CA LEU A 102 -45.48 11.65 3.81
C LEU A 102 -46.49 10.50 3.67
N LEU A 103 -46.09 9.27 4.02
CA LEU A 103 -46.97 8.09 3.97
C LEU A 103 -47.86 7.93 5.22
N ARG A 104 -47.75 8.83 6.21
CA ARG A 104 -48.57 8.83 7.43
C ARG A 104 -49.78 9.78 7.36
N GLY A 105 -49.86 10.62 6.34
CA GLY A 105 -51.05 11.42 5.99
C GLY A 105 -51.86 10.73 4.89
#